data_AF-A0AAE3IX01-F1
#
_entry.id   AF-A0AAE3IX01-F1
#
_cell.length_a   1.000
_cell.length_b   1.000
_cell.length_c   1.000
_cell.angle_alpha   90.00
_cell.angle_beta   90.00
_cell.angle_gamma   90.00
#
_symmetry.space_group_name_H-M   'P 1'
#
loop_
_entity.id
_entity.type
_entity.pdbx_description
1 polymer ?
#
loop_
_entity_poly.entity_id
_entity_poly.type
_entity_poly.pdbx_seq_one_letter_code
_entity_poly.pdbx_strand_id
1 'polypeptide(L)'
;MDFDISAIYNQMPDFTTHEEARAWFKEQFHDQFLLKTTDVIDGKRVFYYHLIKHPEKYEEFVNTLRSDNTEIDSLDLFESYSTIEISEDGNISFTI
;
A
#
# COMPACT_ATOMS: atom_id res chain seq x y z
N MET A 1 13.09 -2.16 -5.09
CA MET A 1 13.26 -0.81 -5.64
C MET A 1 12.74 0.08 -4.53
N ASP A 2 13.58 0.88 -3.88
CA ASP A 2 13.11 1.74 -2.80
C ASP A 2 12.16 2.79 -3.39
N PHE A 3 10.87 2.72 -3.02
CA PHE A 3 9.93 3.76 -3.38
C PHE A 3 10.12 4.93 -2.44
N ASP A 4 10.59 6.05 -2.99
CA ASP A 4 10.56 7.33 -2.31
C ASP A 4 9.11 7.81 -2.20
N ILE A 5 8.46 7.51 -1.06
CA ILE A 5 7.10 7.96 -0.75
C ILE A 5 6.99 9.49 -0.88
N SER A 6 8.06 10.21 -0.55
CA SER A 6 8.18 11.66 -0.72
C SER A 6 8.14 12.10 -2.19
N ALA A 7 8.77 11.35 -3.11
CA ALA A 7 8.73 11.63 -4.54
C ALA A 7 7.34 11.33 -5.11
N ILE A 8 6.72 10.24 -4.67
CA ILE A 8 5.33 9.89 -5.02
C ILE A 8 4.40 11.02 -4.60
N TYR A 9 4.48 11.46 -3.33
CA TYR A 9 3.64 12.55 -2.82
C TYR A 9 3.81 13.87 -3.60
N ASN A 10 5.02 14.18 -4.08
CA ASN A 10 5.26 15.38 -4.91
C ASN A 10 4.74 15.26 -6.34
N GLN A 11 4.66 14.05 -6.91
CA GLN A 11 4.14 13.82 -8.26
C GLN A 11 2.64 13.58 -8.30
N MET A 12 2.06 13.31 -7.13
CA MET A 12 0.67 12.97 -6.97
C MET A 12 -0.21 14.23 -7.11
N PRO A 13 -1.20 14.23 -8.01
CA PRO A 13 -2.20 15.29 -8.03
C PRO A 13 -3.15 15.16 -6.83
N ASP A 14 -3.81 16.25 -6.46
CA ASP A 14 -4.94 16.18 -5.51
C ASP A 14 -6.08 15.39 -6.15
N PHE A 15 -6.45 14.27 -5.54
CA PHE A 15 -7.59 13.47 -5.97
C PHE A 15 -8.84 13.86 -5.21
N THR A 16 -9.98 13.82 -5.90
CA THR A 16 -11.29 14.12 -5.30
C THR A 16 -12.09 12.85 -5.02
N THR A 17 -11.63 11.72 -5.57
CA THR A 17 -12.30 10.43 -5.45
C THR A 17 -11.29 9.30 -5.34
N HIS A 18 -11.71 8.22 -4.70
CA HIS A 18 -10.96 6.96 -4.65
C HIS A 18 -10.58 6.42 -6.03
N GLU A 19 -11.47 6.51 -7.02
CA GLU A 19 -11.24 5.95 -8.35
C GLU A 19 -10.09 6.65 -9.09
N GLU A 20 -10.00 7.98 -8.99
CA GLU A 20 -8.90 8.75 -9.57
C GLU A 20 -7.56 8.37 -8.95
N ALA A 21 -7.51 8.34 -7.62
CA ALA A 21 -6.33 7.94 -6.87
C ALA A 21 -5.88 6.53 -7.27
N ARG A 22 -6.81 5.57 -7.25
CA ARG A 22 -6.55 4.18 -7.63
C ARG A 22 -6.03 4.07 -9.07
N ALA A 23 -6.62 4.81 -10.01
CA ALA A 23 -6.20 4.77 -11.41
C ALA A 23 -4.74 5.24 -11.55
N TRP A 24 -4.39 6.35 -10.90
CA TRP A 24 -3.04 6.88 -10.91
C TRP A 24 -2.02 5.89 -10.32
N PHE A 25 -2.29 5.31 -9.14
CA PHE A 25 -1.39 4.30 -8.56
C PHE A 25 -1.26 3.06 -9.44
N LYS A 26 -2.35 2.63 -10.06
CA LYS A 26 -2.32 1.49 -10.97
C LYS A 26 -1.52 1.76 -12.24
N GLU A 27 -1.57 2.98 -12.77
CA GLU A 27 -0.74 3.39 -13.91
C GLU A 27 0.74 3.52 -13.55
N GLN A 28 1.07 3.97 -12.33
CA GLN A 28 2.46 4.08 -11.90
C GLN A 28 3.07 2.73 -11.53
N PHE A 29 2.35 1.91 -10.76
CA PHE A 29 2.91 0.72 -10.09
C PHE A 29 2.39 -0.60 -10.65
N HIS A 30 1.38 -0.59 -11.52
CA HIS A 30 0.83 -1.76 -12.20
C HIS A 30 0.52 -2.92 -11.23
N ASP A 31 1.20 -4.07 -11.38
CA ASP A 31 0.98 -5.28 -10.61
C ASP A 31 1.51 -5.21 -9.16
N GLN A 32 2.32 -4.18 -8.84
CA GLN A 32 2.85 -3.99 -7.48
C GLN A 32 1.84 -3.32 -6.54
N PHE A 33 0.75 -2.76 -7.07
CA PHE A 33 -0.29 -2.09 -6.30
C PHE A 33 -1.52 -3.01 -6.14
N LEU A 34 -1.64 -3.63 -4.97
CA LEU A 34 -2.67 -4.62 -4.69
C LEU A 34 -3.63 -4.13 -3.60
N LEU A 35 -4.93 -4.18 -3.88
CA LEU A 35 -5.93 -3.94 -2.85
C LEU A 35 -5.89 -5.09 -1.84
N LYS A 36 -5.64 -4.77 -0.57
CA LYS A 36 -5.57 -5.77 0.48
C LYS A 36 -6.88 -5.86 1.26
N THR A 37 -7.38 -4.73 1.73
CA THR A 37 -8.62 -4.67 2.50
C THR A 37 -9.32 -3.34 2.31
N THR A 38 -10.57 -3.28 2.76
CA THR A 38 -11.39 -2.08 2.78
C THR A 38 -12.04 -1.99 4.14
N ASP A 39 -11.99 -0.84 4.77
CA ASP A 39 -12.60 -0.58 6.07
C ASP A 39 -13.50 0.66 5.98
N VAL A 40 -14.29 0.89 7.03
CA VAL A 40 -15.15 2.07 7.15
C VAL A 40 -14.78 2.82 8.43
N ILE A 41 -14.06 3.93 8.27
CA ILE A 41 -13.61 4.79 9.38
C ILE A 41 -14.46 6.07 9.37
N ASP A 42 -15.08 6.39 10.50
CA ASP A 42 -15.94 7.58 10.66
C ASP A 42 -17.05 7.69 9.59
N GLY A 43 -17.57 6.53 9.15
CA GLY A 43 -18.60 6.46 8.10
C GLY A 43 -18.08 6.66 6.68
N LYS A 44 -16.77 6.87 6.50
CA LYS A 44 -16.10 6.94 5.20
C LYS A 44 -15.45 5.60 4.86
N ARG A 45 -15.58 5.15 3.61
CA ARG A 45 -14.85 3.97 3.14
C ARG A 45 -13.38 4.32 2.95
N VAL A 46 -12.51 3.50 3.51
CA VAL A 46 -11.06 3.58 3.36
C VAL A 46 -10.56 2.28 2.74
N PHE A 47 -9.76 2.40 1.69
CA PHE A 47 -9.24 1.29 0.92
C PHE A 47 -7.75 1.16 1.20
N TYR A 48 -7.33 0.00 1.68
CA TYR A 48 -5.95 -0.28 2.04
C TYR A 48 -5.29 -1.07 0.94
N TYR A 49 -4.28 -0.48 0.34
CA TYR A 49 -3.48 -1.06 -0.72
C TYR A 49 -2.08 -1.36 -0.23
N HIS A 50 -1.54 -2.49 -0.66
CA HIS A 50 -0.13 -2.82 -0.49
C HIS A 50 0.60 -2.45 -1.77
N LEU A 51 1.59 -1.57 -1.65
CA LEU A 51 2.56 -1.28 -2.69
C LEU A 51 3.81 -2.10 -2.43
N ILE A 52 3.99 -3.18 -3.19
CA ILE A 52 5.09 -4.12 -3.05
C ILE A 52 6.38 -3.49 -3.60
N LYS A 53 7.37 -3.23 -2.75
CA LYS A 53 8.67 -2.65 -3.13
C LYS A 53 9.66 -3.70 -3.60
N HIS A 54 9.59 -4.86 -2.95
CA HIS A 54 10.48 -5.99 -3.12
C HIS A 54 9.63 -7.27 -3.16
N PRO A 55 9.26 -7.75 -4.37
CA PRO A 55 8.41 -8.93 -4.50
C PRO A 55 9.03 -10.17 -3.87
N GLU A 56 10.36 -10.30 -3.90
CA GLU A 56 11.09 -11.40 -3.25
C GLU A 56 10.88 -11.41 -1.72
N LYS A 57 11.03 -10.25 -1.05
CA LYS A 57 10.77 -10.14 0.39
C LYS A 57 9.29 -10.28 0.73
N TYR A 58 8.40 -9.79 -0.13
CA TYR A 58 6.95 -9.93 0.07
C TYR A 58 6.50 -11.39 -0.03
N GLU A 59 7.07 -12.17 -0.96
CA GLU A 59 6.79 -13.61 -1.06
C GLU A 59 7.33 -14.37 0.16
N GLU A 60 8.54 -14.03 0.61
CA GLU A 60 9.12 -14.58 1.84
C GLU A 60 8.23 -14.27 3.06
N PHE A 61 7.72 -13.04 3.17
CA PHE A 61 6.77 -12.65 4.19
C PHE A 61 5.48 -13.47 4.15
N VAL A 62 4.83 -13.60 2.99
CA VAL A 62 3.57 -14.36 2.87
C VAL A 62 3.80 -15.83 3.23
N ASN A 63 4.95 -16.41 2.83
CA ASN A 63 5.31 -17.77 3.20
C ASN A 63 5.61 -17.92 4.70
N THR A 64 6.23 -16.92 5.30
CA THR A 64 6.53 -16.89 6.74
C THR A 64 5.27 -16.71 7.57
N LEU A 65 4.33 -15.84 7.18
CA LEU A 65 3.02 -15.70 7.83
C LEU A 65 2.18 -16.98 7.80
N ARG A 66 2.30 -17.77 6.72
CA ARG A 66 1.61 -19.06 6.61
C ARG A 66 2.23 -20.15 7.48
N SER A 67 3.47 -19.97 7.89
CA SER A 67 4.17 -20.87 8.79
C SER A 67 4.00 -20.33 10.21
N ASP A 68 3.03 -20.89 10.94
CA ASP A 68 2.47 -20.48 12.24
C ASP A 68 3.45 -20.22 13.43
N ASN A 69 4.75 -20.01 13.23
CA ASN A 69 5.77 -20.03 14.29
C ASN A 69 6.97 -19.07 14.13
N THR A 70 6.85 -17.96 13.40
CA THR A 70 7.98 -17.04 13.26
C THR A 70 7.60 -15.64 13.73
N GLU A 71 8.31 -15.14 14.75
CA GLU A 71 8.44 -13.71 15.03
C GLU A 71 9.04 -13.07 13.78
N ILE A 72 8.18 -12.52 12.92
CA ILE A 72 8.65 -11.78 11.76
C ILE A 72 9.18 -10.46 12.30
N ASP A 73 10.48 -10.24 12.14
CA ASP A 73 11.11 -8.97 12.48
C ASP A 73 10.36 -7.88 11.72
N SER A 74 9.70 -7.00 12.46
CA SER A 74 8.77 -6.02 11.90
C SER A 74 9.48 -5.10 10.90
N LEU A 75 10.79 -4.91 11.09
CA LEU A 75 11.69 -4.18 10.20
C LEU A 75 11.71 -4.73 8.77
N ASP A 76 11.73 -6.04 8.55
CA ASP A 76 11.74 -6.62 7.19
C ASP A 76 10.37 -6.50 6.50
N LEU A 77 9.28 -6.40 7.28
CA LEU A 77 7.93 -6.15 6.75
C LEU A 77 7.81 -4.76 6.15
N PHE A 78 8.33 -3.75 6.87
CA PHE A 78 8.30 -2.36 6.45
C PHE A 78 9.13 -2.10 5.18
N GLU A 79 10.16 -2.92 4.93
CA GLU A 79 10.94 -2.86 3.68
C GLU A 79 10.25 -3.57 2.51
N SER A 80 9.41 -4.56 2.78
CA SER A 80 8.79 -5.40 1.74
C SER A 80 7.68 -4.67 0.97
N TYR A 81 6.85 -3.91 1.67
CA TYR A 81 5.72 -3.18 1.09
C TYR A 81 5.43 -1.90 1.87
N SER A 82 4.75 -0.94 1.23
CA SER A 82 4.14 0.20 1.91
C SER A 82 2.63 0.10 1.86
N THR A 83 1.97 0.54 2.93
CA THR A 83 0.51 0.59 2.96
C THR A 83 0.03 1.97 2.50
N ILE A 84 -0.83 1.97 1.50
CA ILE A 84 -1.46 3.17 0.95
C ILE A 84 -2.94 3.10 1.29
N GLU A 85 -3.39 4.08 2.04
CA GLU A 85 -4.77 4.22 2.48
C GLU A 85 -5.42 5.27 1.61
N ILE A 86 -6.46 4.88 0.87
CA ILE A 86 -7.19 5.78 -0.01
C ILE A 86 -8.61 5.87 0.52
N SER A 87 -9.02 7.05 0.94
CA SER A 87 -10.39 7.31 1.37
C SER A 87 -11.30 7.51 0.16
N GLU A 88 -12.61 7.30 0.35
CA GLU A 88 -13.64 7.53 -0.65
C GLU A 88 -13.57 8.92 -1.30
N ASP A 89 -13.21 9.93 -0.50
CA ASP A 89 -13.08 11.34 -0.89
C ASP A 89 -11.74 11.66 -1.57
N GLY A 90 -10.92 10.65 -1.92
CA GLY A 90 -9.65 10.84 -2.60
C GLY A 90 -8.48 11.20 -1.68
N ASN A 91 -8.70 11.31 -0.37
CA ASN A 91 -7.61 11.52 0.57
C ASN A 91 -6.70 10.28 0.64
N ILE A 92 -5.39 10.52 0.60
CA ILE A 92 -4.40 9.46 0.65
C ILE A 92 -3.53 9.62 1.89
N SER A 93 -3.35 8.52 2.61
CA SER A 93 -2.40 8.38 3.71
C SER A 93 -1.41 7.27 3.38
N PHE A 94 -0.14 7.50 3.68
CA PHE A 94 0.92 6.50 3.55
C PHE A 94 1.32 6.08 4.95
N THR A 95 1.14 4.80 5.25
CA THR A 95 1.66 4.20 6.47
C THR A 95 2.89 3.37 6.10
N ILE A 96 4.05 3.83 6.61
CA ILE A 96 5.37 3.19 6.49
C ILE A 96 5.69 2.33 7.70
#